data_AF-A0A9X0A2I6-F1
#
_entry.id   AF-A0A9X0A2I6-F1
#
_cell.length_a   1.000
_cell.length_b   1.000
_cell.length_c   1.000
_cell.angle_alpha   90.00
_cell.angle_beta   90.00
_cell.angle_gamma   90.00
#
_symmetry.space_group_name_H-M   'P 1'
#
loop_
_entity.id
_entity.type
_entity.pdbx_description
1 polymer ?
#
loop_
_entity_poly.entity_id
_entity_poly.type
_entity_poly.pdbx_seq_one_letter_code
_entity_poly.pdbx_strand_id
1 'polypeptide(L)'
;MAEQAVLDQERVNYRKEQLQLHQEAKQQAKELALEQEKEKQRRLDKLREQVQVHVEDDPERVFKPTEASQARVASMYEEELDLQHPLYAVYGYDEKQVAGDRRLRVENALREAGIHNTDYARKIMATIKPPQEPRKDQHSTLFKQD
;
A
#
# COMPACT_ATOMS: atom_id res chain seq x y z
N MET A 1 82.04 35.40 -40.79
CA MET A 1 81.67 35.24 -39.35
C MET A 1 80.69 36.32 -38.88
N ALA A 2 80.89 37.61 -39.22
CA ALA A 2 79.98 38.68 -38.80
C ALA A 2 78.53 38.56 -39.34
N GLU A 3 78.34 38.15 -40.60
CA GLU A 3 76.99 38.01 -41.20
C GLU A 3 76.15 36.90 -40.55
N GLN A 4 76.79 35.80 -40.12
CA GLN A 4 76.11 34.72 -39.39
C GLN A 4 75.67 35.17 -37.99
N ALA A 5 76.45 36.02 -37.32
CA ALA A 5 76.10 36.53 -36.00
C ALA A 5 74.85 37.42 -36.03
N VAL A 6 74.65 38.21 -37.08
CA VAL A 6 73.45 39.05 -37.26
C VAL A 6 72.21 38.17 -37.49
N LEU A 7 72.31 37.17 -38.37
CA LEU A 7 71.21 36.22 -38.63
C LEU A 7 70.84 35.40 -37.39
N ASP A 8 71.82 35.04 -36.56
CA ASP A 8 71.56 34.30 -35.32
C ASP A 8 70.92 35.19 -34.24
N GLN A 9 71.26 36.48 -34.18
CA GLN A 9 70.57 37.44 -33.30
C GLN A 9 69.10 37.62 -33.70
N GLU A 10 68.82 37.76 -35.00
CA GLU A 10 67.44 37.87 -35.51
C GLU A 10 66.63 36.61 -35.18
N ARG A 11 67.21 35.42 -35.35
CA ARG A 11 66.57 34.14 -34.98
C ARG A 11 66.30 34.04 -33.49
N VAL A 12 67.20 34.52 -32.64
CA VAL A 12 67.01 34.51 -31.17
C VAL A 12 65.89 35.47 -30.78
N ASN A 13 65.82 36.66 -31.38
CA ASN A 13 64.76 37.61 -31.12
C ASN A 13 63.40 37.08 -31.59
N TYR A 14 63.34 36.51 -32.80
CA TYR A 14 62.13 35.85 -33.30
C TYR A 14 61.67 34.70 -32.39
N ARG A 15 62.59 33.85 -31.91
CA ARG A 15 62.25 32.79 -30.94
C ARG A 15 61.74 33.34 -29.62
N LYS A 16 62.29 34.46 -29.12
CA LYS A 16 61.81 35.11 -27.89
C LYS A 16 60.38 35.64 -28.06
N GLU A 17 60.09 36.30 -29.17
CA GLU A 17 58.75 36.81 -29.49
C GLU A 17 57.73 35.66 -29.63
N GLN A 18 58.08 34.59 -30.35
CA GLN A 18 57.23 33.40 -30.47
C GLN A 18 56.98 32.74 -29.10
N LEU A 19 57.99 32.70 -28.24
CA LEU A 19 57.87 32.13 -26.91
C LEU A 19 56.98 32.99 -26.00
N GLN A 20 57.05 34.32 -26.11
CA GLN A 20 56.16 35.24 -25.41
C GLN A 20 54.71 35.06 -25.87
N LEU A 21 54.46 35.07 -27.19
CA LEU A 21 53.12 34.82 -27.74
C LEU A 21 52.53 33.49 -27.28
N HIS A 22 53.35 32.42 -27.26
CA HIS A 22 52.92 31.12 -26.76
C HIS A 22 52.63 31.12 -25.25
N GLN A 23 53.40 31.86 -24.45
CA GLN A 23 53.16 32.01 -23.02
C GLN A 23 51.86 32.77 -22.74
N GLU A 24 51.61 33.87 -23.45
CA GLU A 24 50.38 34.65 -23.35
C GLU A 24 49.15 33.82 -23.74
N ALA A 25 49.22 33.11 -24.87
CA ALA A 25 48.14 32.21 -25.29
C ALA A 25 47.86 31.11 -24.25
N LYS A 26 48.91 30.57 -23.62
CA LYS A 26 48.78 29.56 -22.56
C LYS A 26 48.17 30.15 -21.28
N GLN A 27 48.47 31.40 -20.94
CA GLN A 27 47.87 32.08 -19.79
C GLN A 27 46.38 32.34 -20.04
N GLN A 28 46.03 32.90 -21.20
CA GLN A 28 44.63 33.13 -21.59
C GLN A 28 43.81 31.83 -21.60
N ALA A 29 44.36 30.74 -22.16
CA ALA A 29 43.70 29.44 -22.16
C ALA A 29 43.44 28.90 -20.74
N LYS A 30 44.37 29.13 -19.80
CA LYS A 30 44.20 28.75 -18.40
C LYS A 30 43.13 29.59 -17.71
N GLU A 31 43.11 30.89 -17.95
CA GLU A 31 42.11 31.80 -17.38
C GLU A 31 40.71 31.42 -17.85
N LEU A 32 40.54 31.19 -19.16
CA LEU A 32 39.26 30.73 -19.73
C LEU A 32 38.82 29.38 -19.15
N ALA A 33 39.75 28.42 -18.98
CA ALA A 33 39.43 27.14 -18.37
C ALA A 33 38.95 27.30 -16.92
N LEU A 34 39.61 28.17 -16.15
CA LEU A 34 39.26 28.43 -14.76
C LEU A 34 37.90 29.14 -14.64
N GLU A 35 37.58 30.05 -15.55
CA GLU A 35 36.24 30.67 -15.63
C GLU A 35 35.15 29.64 -15.95
N GLN A 36 35.39 28.75 -16.92
CA GLN A 36 34.47 27.67 -17.25
C GLN A 36 34.22 26.72 -16.07
N GLU A 37 35.27 26.37 -15.32
CA GLU A 37 35.15 25.55 -14.11
C GLU A 37 34.32 26.25 -13.03
N LYS A 38 34.55 27.55 -12.79
CA LYS A 38 33.76 28.35 -11.85
C LYS A 38 32.30 28.42 -12.26
N GLU A 39 32.01 28.61 -13.55
CA GLU A 39 30.62 28.59 -14.03
C GLU A 39 29.98 27.23 -13.85
N LYS A 40 30.69 26.15 -14.14
CA LYS A 40 30.22 24.78 -13.92
C LYS A 40 29.89 24.54 -12.45
N GLN A 41 30.78 24.95 -11.53
CA GLN A 41 30.54 24.85 -10.09
C GLN A 41 29.27 25.62 -9.69
N ARG A 42 29.13 26.89 -10.12
CA ARG A 42 27.92 27.69 -9.85
C ARG A 42 26.64 27.03 -10.35
N ARG A 43 26.66 26.39 -11.52
CA ARG A 43 25.49 25.65 -12.04
C ARG A 43 25.18 24.42 -11.19
N LEU A 44 26.21 23.68 -10.77
CA LEU A 44 26.05 22.52 -9.91
C LEU A 44 25.52 22.89 -8.53
N ASP A 45 25.98 24.00 -7.94
CA ASP A 45 25.51 24.45 -6.63
C ASP A 45 24.04 24.87 -6.68
N LYS A 46 23.60 25.56 -7.73
CA LYS A 46 22.17 25.83 -7.97
C LYS A 46 21.34 24.54 -8.11
N LEU A 47 21.85 23.54 -8.83
CA LEU A 47 21.16 22.25 -8.95
C LEU A 47 21.08 21.53 -7.61
N ARG A 48 22.15 21.59 -6.80
CA ARG A 48 22.14 21.04 -5.44
C ARG A 48 21.08 21.72 -4.59
N GLU A 49 21.01 23.05 -4.59
CA GLU A 49 19.99 23.80 -3.87
C GLU A 49 18.56 23.44 -4.32
N GLN A 50 18.35 23.21 -5.63
CA GLN A 50 17.04 22.82 -6.17
C GLN A 50 16.63 21.39 -5.79
N VAL A 51 17.57 20.46 -5.77
CA VAL A 51 17.31 19.03 -5.51
C VAL A 51 17.46 18.69 -4.03
N GLN A 52 18.03 19.58 -3.22
CA GLN A 52 18.24 19.36 -1.80
C GLN A 52 16.91 19.10 -1.09
N VAL A 53 16.75 17.85 -0.69
CA VAL A 53 15.61 17.39 0.09
C VAL A 53 15.74 17.97 1.49
N HIS A 54 14.90 18.96 1.80
CA HIS A 54 14.79 19.56 3.13
C HIS A 54 13.91 18.66 3.99
N VAL A 55 14.50 17.58 4.49
CA VAL A 55 13.84 16.66 5.40
C VAL A 55 14.68 16.60 6.67
N GLU A 56 14.03 16.70 7.82
CA GLU A 56 14.67 16.54 9.11
C GLU A 56 15.30 15.15 9.23
N ASP A 57 16.48 15.08 9.85
CA ASP A 57 17.13 13.80 10.17
C ASP A 57 16.28 13.06 11.23
N ASP A 58 15.33 12.26 10.74
CA ASP A 58 14.47 11.40 11.57
C ASP A 58 15.05 9.96 11.58
N PRO A 59 15.77 9.54 12.65
CA PRO A 59 16.31 8.19 12.75
C PRO A 59 15.19 7.14 12.83
N GLU A 60 13.99 7.49 13.29
CA GLU A 60 12.87 6.56 13.37
C GLU A 60 12.36 6.16 11.98
N ARG A 61 12.52 7.04 10.97
CA ARG A 61 12.12 6.75 9.59
C ARG A 61 12.81 5.50 9.03
N VAL A 62 14.04 5.23 9.46
CA VAL A 62 14.80 4.04 9.04
C VAL A 62 14.16 2.76 9.57
N PHE A 63 13.54 2.84 10.75
CA PHE A 63 12.87 1.70 11.40
C PHE A 63 11.40 1.57 10.99
N LYS A 64 10.79 2.62 10.44
CA LYS A 64 9.39 2.60 9.99
C LYS A 64 9.25 1.67 8.78
N PRO A 65 8.27 0.74 8.78
CA PRO A 65 8.00 -0.09 7.61
C PRO A 65 7.55 0.78 6.45
N THR A 66 8.00 0.42 5.24
CA THR A 66 7.55 1.11 4.01
C THR A 66 6.07 0.85 3.76
N GLU A 67 5.41 1.74 3.03
CA GLU A 67 4.00 1.58 2.64
C GLU A 67 3.75 0.24 1.93
N ALA A 68 4.69 -0.18 1.06
CA ALA A 68 4.65 -1.49 0.42
C ALA A 68 4.73 -2.66 1.42
N SER A 69 5.50 -2.52 2.50
CA SER A 69 5.56 -3.54 3.55
C SER A 69 4.26 -3.60 4.35
N GLN A 70 3.66 -2.43 4.67
CA GLN A 70 2.38 -2.38 5.37
C GLN A 70 1.25 -2.99 4.51
N ALA A 71 1.23 -2.68 3.21
CA ALA A 71 0.25 -3.24 2.28
C ALA A 71 0.34 -4.78 2.21
N ARG A 72 1.54 -5.35 2.21
CA ARG A 72 1.73 -6.81 2.24
C ARG A 72 1.24 -7.46 3.52
N VAL A 73 1.44 -6.82 4.67
CA VAL A 73 0.93 -7.34 5.95
C VAL A 73 -0.60 -7.28 5.96
N ALA A 74 -1.19 -6.20 5.46
CA ALA A 74 -2.64 -6.08 5.34
C ALA A 74 -3.23 -7.17 4.43
N SER A 75 -2.61 -7.45 3.29
CA SER A 75 -3.08 -8.52 2.39
C SER A 75 -2.94 -9.91 3.01
N MET A 76 -1.88 -10.18 3.79
CA MET A 76 -1.75 -11.45 4.52
C MET A 76 -2.88 -11.63 5.55
N TYR A 77 -3.29 -10.55 6.24
CA TYR A 77 -4.43 -10.61 7.16
C TYR A 77 -5.74 -10.93 6.43
N GLU A 78 -5.96 -10.37 5.24
CA GLU A 78 -7.14 -10.70 4.41
C GLU A 78 -7.13 -12.17 3.97
N GLU A 79 -5.98 -12.69 3.53
CA GLU A 79 -5.81 -14.11 3.20
C GLU A 79 -6.03 -15.03 4.40
N GLU A 80 -5.56 -14.66 5.59
CA GLU A 80 -5.81 -15.40 6.83
C GLU A 80 -7.29 -15.41 7.23
N LEU A 81 -7.99 -14.30 7.01
CA LEU A 81 -9.44 -14.18 7.22
C LEU A 81 -10.20 -15.12 6.28
N ASP A 82 -9.83 -15.18 5.01
CA ASP A 82 -10.44 -16.10 4.04
C ASP A 82 -10.21 -17.56 4.41
N LEU A 83 -9.04 -17.91 4.96
CA LEU A 83 -8.74 -19.26 5.47
C LEU A 83 -9.58 -19.66 6.69
N GLN A 84 -10.04 -18.69 7.50
CA GLN A 84 -10.91 -18.95 8.64
C GLN A 84 -12.37 -19.22 8.24
N HIS A 85 -12.77 -18.89 7.01
CA HIS A 85 -14.10 -19.20 6.53
C HIS A 85 -14.23 -20.70 6.21
N PRO A 86 -15.39 -21.32 6.50
CA PRO A 86 -15.59 -22.72 6.18
C PRO A 86 -15.53 -22.95 4.66
N LEU A 87 -14.88 -24.04 4.26
CA LEU A 87 -14.72 -24.42 2.84
C LEU A 87 -16.06 -24.58 2.09
N TYR A 88 -17.14 -24.88 2.83
CA TYR A 88 -18.49 -25.03 2.30
C TYR A 88 -19.48 -24.16 3.08
N ALA A 89 -20.52 -23.69 2.38
CA ALA A 89 -21.63 -22.99 3.02
C ALA A 89 -22.38 -23.94 3.96
N VAL A 90 -22.39 -23.61 5.25
CA VAL A 90 -23.18 -24.32 6.25
C VAL A 90 -24.59 -23.78 6.23
N TYR A 91 -25.53 -24.56 5.67
CA TYR A 91 -26.95 -24.21 5.67
C TYR A 91 -27.60 -24.67 6.97
N GLY A 92 -27.73 -23.76 7.93
CA GLY A 92 -28.35 -23.99 9.23
C GLY A 92 -29.24 -22.82 9.65
N TYR A 93 -29.73 -22.88 10.89
CA TYR A 93 -30.45 -21.78 11.50
C TYR A 93 -29.54 -21.03 12.48
N ASP A 94 -29.51 -19.71 12.37
CA ASP A 94 -28.83 -18.87 13.34
C ASP A 94 -29.61 -18.80 14.66
N GLU A 95 -28.91 -18.53 15.77
CA GLU A 95 -29.54 -18.33 17.08
C GLU A 95 -30.68 -17.30 17.02
N LYS A 96 -30.49 -16.21 16.29
CA LYS A 96 -31.51 -15.16 16.10
C LYS A 96 -32.74 -15.67 15.34
N GLN A 97 -32.55 -16.56 14.35
CA GLN A 97 -33.64 -17.16 13.60
C GLN A 97 -34.42 -18.13 14.49
N VAL A 98 -33.72 -18.94 15.29
CA VAL A 98 -34.31 -19.87 16.25
C VAL A 98 -35.09 -19.10 17.34
N ALA A 99 -34.46 -18.11 17.96
CA ALA A 99 -35.09 -17.28 19.00
C ALA A 99 -36.24 -16.41 18.48
N GLY A 100 -36.21 -16.06 17.18
CA GLY A 100 -37.27 -15.32 16.50
C GLY A 100 -38.58 -16.13 16.38
N ASP A 101 -38.49 -17.46 16.36
CA ASP A 101 -39.66 -18.32 16.20
C ASP A 101 -40.67 -18.11 17.34
N ARG A 102 -41.90 -17.79 16.96
CA ARG A 102 -43.02 -17.58 17.89
C ARG A 102 -43.45 -18.91 18.53
N ARG A 103 -43.36 -20.02 17.80
CA ARG A 103 -43.72 -21.35 18.33
C ARG A 103 -42.78 -21.75 19.46
N LEU A 104 -41.48 -21.59 19.25
CA LEU A 104 -40.47 -21.90 20.27
C LEU A 104 -40.68 -21.05 21.54
N ARG A 105 -40.94 -19.75 21.39
CA ARG A 105 -41.18 -18.87 22.54
C ARG A 105 -42.40 -19.28 23.36
N VAL A 106 -43.51 -19.62 22.70
CA VAL A 106 -44.72 -20.06 23.40
C VAL A 106 -44.52 -21.42 24.05
N GLU A 107 -43.85 -22.34 23.37
CA GLU A 107 -43.55 -23.67 23.93
C GLU A 107 -42.66 -23.58 25.18
N ASN A 108 -41.62 -22.74 25.15
CA ASN A 108 -40.78 -22.46 26.32
C ASN A 108 -41.62 -21.91 27.49
N ALA A 109 -42.51 -20.93 27.23
CA ALA A 109 -43.39 -20.39 28.27
C ALA A 109 -44.34 -21.45 28.86
N LEU A 110 -44.87 -22.35 28.01
CA LEU A 110 -45.73 -23.46 28.46
C LEU A 110 -44.96 -24.52 29.26
N ARG A 111 -43.68 -24.71 28.94
CA ARG A 111 -42.76 -25.61 29.65
C ARG A 111 -42.38 -25.05 31.00
N GLU A 112 -42.05 -23.76 31.08
CA GLU A 112 -41.79 -23.02 32.33
C GLU A 112 -43.01 -23.07 33.25
N ALA A 113 -44.22 -22.96 32.70
CA ALA A 113 -45.48 -23.11 33.44
C ALA A 113 -45.84 -24.57 33.77
N GLY A 114 -45.09 -25.56 33.27
CA GLY A 114 -45.32 -26.99 33.54
C GLY A 114 -46.50 -27.63 32.81
N ILE A 115 -47.20 -26.91 31.92
CA ILE A 115 -48.46 -27.36 31.27
C ILE A 115 -48.29 -27.83 29.81
N HIS A 116 -47.05 -27.96 29.33
CA HIS A 116 -46.71 -28.34 27.95
C HIS A 116 -47.38 -29.63 27.43
N ASN A 117 -47.65 -30.61 28.29
CA ASN A 117 -48.27 -31.90 27.89
C ASN A 117 -49.81 -31.90 27.88
N THR A 118 -50.44 -30.79 28.22
CA THR A 118 -51.91 -30.70 28.28
C THR A 118 -52.54 -30.56 26.89
N ASP A 119 -53.80 -30.97 26.74
CA ASP A 119 -54.57 -30.75 25.50
C ASP A 119 -54.74 -29.26 25.20
N TYR A 120 -54.71 -28.41 26.24
CA TYR A 120 -54.74 -26.96 26.11
C TYR A 120 -53.48 -26.44 25.40
N ALA A 121 -52.29 -26.86 25.84
CA ALA A 121 -51.04 -26.52 25.17
C ALA A 121 -51.03 -27.01 23.72
N ARG A 122 -51.53 -28.22 23.45
CA ARG A 122 -51.64 -28.77 22.09
C ARG A 122 -52.51 -27.91 21.17
N LYS A 123 -53.68 -27.46 21.67
CA LYS A 123 -54.58 -26.57 20.93
C LYS A 123 -53.93 -25.22 20.64
N ILE A 124 -53.22 -24.62 21.59
CA ILE A 124 -52.50 -23.35 21.38
C ILE A 124 -51.40 -23.52 20.33
N MET A 125 -50.59 -24.58 20.43
CA MET A 125 -49.50 -24.79 19.48
C MET A 125 -50.00 -25.01 18.05
N ALA A 126 -51.20 -25.59 17.87
CA ALA A 126 -51.82 -25.78 16.57
C ALA A 126 -52.28 -24.47 15.91
N THR A 127 -52.61 -23.42 16.68
CA THR A 127 -53.04 -22.13 16.12
C THR A 127 -51.89 -21.27 15.61
N ILE A 128 -50.69 -21.44 16.19
CA ILE A 128 -49.51 -20.65 15.84
C ILE A 128 -48.91 -21.21 14.55
N LYS A 129 -48.72 -20.37 13.53
CA LYS A 129 -48.07 -20.75 12.27
C LYS A 129 -46.54 -20.88 12.41
N PRO A 130 -45.88 -21.77 11.64
CA PRO A 130 -44.43 -21.81 11.61
C PRO A 130 -43.86 -20.56 10.92
N PRO A 131 -42.59 -20.20 11.18
CA PRO A 131 -41.95 -19.06 10.52
C PRO A 131 -41.83 -19.25 9.00
N GLN A 132 -41.66 -20.49 8.55
CA GLN A 132 -41.70 -20.86 7.14
C GLN A 132 -42.78 -21.91 6.93
N GLU A 133 -43.78 -21.60 6.10
CA GLU A 133 -44.80 -22.57 5.73
C GLU A 133 -44.18 -23.67 4.86
N PRO A 134 -44.57 -24.94 5.06
CA PRO A 134 -44.13 -26.03 4.20
C PRO A 134 -44.54 -25.75 2.76
N ARG A 135 -43.77 -26.28 1.80
CA ARG A 135 -44.08 -26.15 0.37
C ARG A 135 -45.47 -26.72 0.09
N LYS A 136 -46.19 -26.09 -0.85
CA LYS A 136 -47.59 -26.46 -1.20
C LYS A 136 -47.75 -27.95 -1.51
N ASP A 137 -46.77 -28.54 -2.17
CA ASP A 137 -46.80 -29.93 -2.62
C ASP A 137 -46.45 -30.93 -1.49
N GLN A 138 -45.95 -30.43 -0.35
CA GLN A 138 -45.52 -31.23 0.78
C GLN A 138 -46.65 -31.38 1.79
N HIS A 139 -47.52 -32.36 1.55
CA HIS A 139 -48.59 -32.73 2.48
C HIS A 139 -48.13 -33.81 3.46
N SER A 140 -48.30 -33.56 4.77
CA SER A 140 -48.10 -34.61 5.78
C SER A 140 -49.25 -35.61 5.75
N THR A 141 -48.95 -36.90 5.58
CA THR A 141 -49.94 -37.98 5.66
C THR A 141 -50.26 -38.41 7.09
N LEU A 142 -49.41 -38.04 8.07
CA LEU A 142 -49.48 -38.50 9.47
C LEU A 142 -50.71 -38.02 10.26
N PHE A 143 -51.32 -36.90 9.86
CA PHE A 143 -52.41 -36.27 10.61
C PHE A 143 -53.75 -36.27 9.87
N LYS A 144 -53.86 -37.04 8.77
CA LYS A 144 -55.17 -37.27 8.13
C LYS A 144 -55.92 -38.28 8.98
N GLN A 145 -57.02 -37.86 9.59
CA GLN A 145 -58.03 -38.77 10.12
C GLN A 145 -58.88 -39.21 8.93
N ASP A 146 -59.11 -40.52 8.79
CA ASP A 146 -60.08 -41.09 7.84
C ASP A 146 -61.51 -40.65 8.18
#